data_AF-B9K8R3-F1
#
_entry.id   AF-B9K8R3-F1
#
_cell.length_a   1.000
_cell.length_b   1.000
_cell.length_c   1.000
_cell.angle_alpha   90.00
_cell.angle_beta   90.00
_cell.angle_gamma   90.00
#
_symmetry.space_group_name_H-M   'P 1'
#
loop_
_entity.id
_entity.type
_entity.pdbx_description
1 polymer ?
#
loop_
_entity_poly.entity_id
_entity_poly.type
_entity_poly.pdbx_seq_one_letter_code
_entity_poly.pdbx_strand_id
1 'polypeptide(L)'
;MDNLFHQETSPPNFVSIDEDFKVFWKYQKVWRNDQVETLSCGFYRKNVNFFFILQFYIKSRCGLSVGREDPTGKDDSFLGFIFEKGKIFHQERSGPDCFVEFFGKLHREFFEVQKRPERKRNQGTDCQKKNLPHKIHPPEVVYMDIFEAIERRHSVRDFLERKLPESIKEEIENLSLKSITDKLDWKVNLSTFPGYVYATTRKDFEKQVDYGFQGEQIVLFLTMKGLGTCWMARSPHPDVPYIITFGYPRSRNFTRSRKPITSFLENDVEELPPEIIRIVEMTILAPSAMNRQPWRIKFTGGELCISSRSPVDLGIALSHAFLVAREIFKREPEIVKKGEDTYCLVLN
;
A
#
# COMPACT_ATOMS: atom_id res chain seq x y z
N MET A 1 24.94 17.16 45.51
CA MET A 1 23.80 18.11 45.54
C MET A 1 23.78 18.83 44.21
N ASP A 2 22.56 19.03 43.72
CA ASP A 2 22.14 19.97 42.67
C ASP A 2 22.27 19.60 41.19
N ASN A 3 21.14 19.10 40.67
CA ASN A 3 20.33 19.61 39.54
C ASN A 3 21.05 20.19 38.31
N LEU A 4 20.85 19.55 37.15
CA LEU A 4 20.86 20.22 35.84
C LEU A 4 19.70 19.72 34.94
N PHE A 5 18.62 20.48 35.04
CA PHE A 5 17.54 20.79 34.08
C PHE A 5 17.47 20.05 32.73
N HIS A 6 16.30 19.44 32.48
CA HIS A 6 15.72 19.39 31.13
C HIS A 6 15.36 20.83 30.71
N GLN A 7 16.05 21.37 29.70
CA GLN A 7 15.60 22.55 28.97
C GLN A 7 14.89 22.09 27.70
N GLU A 8 13.56 22.22 27.67
CA GLU A 8 12.83 22.32 26.41
C GLU A 8 13.23 23.64 25.76
N THR A 9 14.04 23.58 24.71
CA THR A 9 14.27 24.73 23.84
C THR A 9 13.07 24.83 22.90
N SER A 10 12.34 25.95 22.98
CA SER A 10 11.28 26.33 22.05
C SER A 10 11.72 26.14 20.60
N PRO A 11 10.84 25.67 19.69
CA PRO A 11 11.20 25.55 18.28
C PRO A 11 11.57 26.94 17.71
N PRO A 12 12.56 27.04 16.80
CA PRO A 12 12.86 28.30 16.15
C PRO A 12 11.63 28.79 15.36
N ASN A 13 11.47 30.11 15.34
CA ASN A 13 10.35 30.82 14.72
C ASN A 13 9.98 30.24 13.35
N PHE A 14 8.69 29.91 13.22
CA PHE A 14 8.07 29.41 12.00
C PHE A 14 8.11 30.48 10.90
N VAL A 15 8.73 30.17 9.77
CA VAL A 15 8.47 30.89 8.53
C VAL A 15 7.34 30.14 7.84
N SER A 16 6.13 30.69 7.92
CA SER A 16 5.01 30.30 7.06
C SER A 16 5.38 30.61 5.62
N ILE A 17 5.43 29.58 4.78
CA ILE A 17 5.40 29.75 3.32
C ILE A 17 4.03 29.23 2.89
N ASP A 18 3.04 30.11 3.01
CA ASP A 18 1.72 30.06 2.36
C ASP A 18 0.67 29.05 2.93
N GLU A 19 -0.62 29.39 2.82
CA GLU A 19 -1.73 28.78 3.58
C GLU A 19 -2.15 27.35 3.11
N ASP A 20 -1.64 26.90 1.97
CA ASP A 20 -1.95 25.58 1.36
C ASP A 20 -0.97 24.45 1.76
N PHE A 21 -0.05 24.71 2.69
CA PHE A 21 1.09 23.83 2.97
C PHE A 21 1.00 23.21 4.38
N LYS A 22 0.93 21.86 4.46
CA LYS A 22 1.14 21.12 5.72
C LYS A 22 2.49 20.42 5.71
N VAL A 23 3.45 20.95 6.44
CA VAL A 23 4.79 20.36 6.62
C VAL A 23 4.84 19.61 7.94
N PHE A 24 5.16 18.32 7.89
CA PHE A 24 5.42 17.51 9.08
C PHE A 24 6.92 17.34 9.25
N TRP A 25 7.47 17.93 10.32
CA TRP A 25 8.87 17.72 10.72
C TRP A 25 8.93 16.64 11.79
N LYS A 26 9.78 15.63 11.56
CA LYS A 26 10.20 14.73 12.64
C LYS A 26 11.65 15.02 12.94
N TYR A 27 11.89 15.50 14.16
CA TYR A 27 13.22 15.84 14.64
C TYR A 27 13.82 14.63 15.33
N GLN A 28 15.00 14.18 14.89
CA GLN A 28 15.71 13.12 15.59
C GLN A 28 17.17 13.53 15.76
N LYS A 29 17.58 13.68 17.02
CA LYS A 29 18.96 13.97 17.41
C LYS A 29 19.68 12.65 17.56
N VAL A 30 20.71 12.41 16.75
CA VAL A 30 21.49 11.17 16.82
C VAL A 30 22.90 11.54 17.29
N TRP A 31 23.38 10.79 18.28
CA TRP A 31 24.72 10.96 18.82
C TRP A 31 25.61 9.84 18.30
N ARG A 32 26.70 10.21 17.63
CA ARG A 32 27.76 9.27 17.23
C ARG A 32 29.11 9.96 17.44
N ASN A 33 29.99 9.32 18.20
CA ASN A 33 31.38 9.76 18.45
C ASN A 33 31.49 11.26 18.83
N ASP A 34 30.76 11.70 19.85
CA ASP A 34 30.77 13.07 20.39
C ASP A 34 30.43 14.21 19.40
N GLN A 35 29.86 13.89 18.23
CA GLN A 35 29.27 14.85 17.31
C GLN A 35 27.73 14.81 17.39
N VAL A 36 27.12 16.00 17.33
CA VAL A 36 25.67 16.16 17.29
C VAL A 36 25.25 16.20 15.83
N GLU A 37 24.72 15.09 15.33
CA GLU A 37 24.07 15.04 14.02
C GLU A 37 22.59 15.35 14.21
N THR A 38 22.10 16.37 13.49
CA THR A 38 20.69 16.70 13.46
C THR A 38 20.13 16.26 12.13
N LEU A 39 19.19 15.32 12.18
CA LEU A 39 18.50 14.84 11.00
C LEU A 39 17.07 15.37 11.04
N SER A 40 16.73 16.21 10.06
CA SER A 40 15.37 16.70 9.86
C SER A 40 14.85 16.17 8.54
N CYS A 41 13.87 15.27 8.59
CA CYS A 41 13.13 14.85 7.41
C CYS A 41 11.79 15.60 7.36
N GLY A 42 11.49 16.18 6.19
CA GLY A 42 10.21 16.80 5.90
C GLY A 42 9.49 16.03 4.79
N PHE A 43 8.18 15.84 4.95
CA PHE A 43 7.32 15.27 3.90
C PHE A 43 6.52 16.38 3.23
N TYR A 44 6.44 16.35 1.90
CA TYR A 44 5.67 17.31 1.12
C TYR A 44 4.65 16.62 0.21
N ARG A 45 3.47 17.25 0.08
CA ARG A 45 2.39 16.83 -0.83
C ARG A 45 1.92 18.04 -1.65
N LYS A 46 2.13 18.01 -2.96
CA LYS A 46 1.37 18.79 -3.95
C LYS A 46 0.65 17.82 -4.86
N ASN A 47 -0.65 18.01 -5.07
CA ASN A 47 -1.45 17.38 -6.13
C ASN A 47 -0.96 15.97 -6.53
N VAL A 48 -1.35 14.99 -5.70
CA VAL A 48 -1.22 13.53 -5.91
C VAL A 48 0.22 12.97 -5.96
N ASN A 49 1.27 13.79 -6.00
CA ASN A 49 2.66 13.34 -5.94
C ASN A 49 3.28 13.52 -4.55
N PHE A 50 3.97 12.49 -4.05
CA PHE A 50 4.76 12.53 -2.82
C PHE A 50 6.21 12.88 -3.17
N PHE A 51 6.74 13.92 -2.54
CA PHE A 51 8.16 14.25 -2.64
C PHE A 51 8.83 14.07 -1.28
N PHE A 52 9.99 13.43 -1.29
CA PHE A 52 10.85 13.28 -0.13
C PHE A 52 11.94 14.34 -0.16
N ILE A 53 12.05 15.12 0.92
CA ILE A 53 13.18 16.03 1.13
C ILE A 53 13.91 15.54 2.36
N LEU A 54 15.15 15.08 2.15
CA LEU A 54 16.05 14.68 3.22
C LEU A 54 17.09 15.78 3.38
N GLN A 55 17.09 16.44 4.54
CA GLN A 55 18.04 17.52 4.84
C GLN A 55 18.89 17.09 6.04
N PHE A 56 20.20 17.10 5.85
CA PHE A 56 21.18 16.77 6.89
C PHE A 56 21.81 18.05 7.42
N TYR A 57 21.88 18.19 8.74
CA TYR A 57 22.62 19.27 9.41
C TYR A 57 23.70 18.64 10.28
N ILE A 58 24.97 18.91 9.95
CA ILE A 58 26.13 18.41 10.71
C ILE A 58 26.83 19.61 11.33
N LYS A 59 26.87 19.67 12.68
CA LYS A 59 27.60 20.72 13.40
C LYS A 59 28.96 20.16 13.81
N SER A 60 30.03 20.54 13.11
CA SER A 60 31.38 20.12 13.48
C SER A 60 31.93 20.99 14.62
N ARG A 61 32.60 20.36 15.60
CA ARG A 61 33.55 21.05 16.50
C ARG A 61 34.95 20.75 16.00
N CYS A 62 35.36 21.40 14.92
CA CYS A 62 36.77 21.46 14.54
C CYS A 62 37.33 22.82 14.95
N GLY A 63 38.00 22.84 16.10
CA GLY A 63 38.90 23.94 16.45
C GLY A 63 40.17 23.81 15.62
N LEU A 64 40.24 24.53 14.50
CA LEU A 64 41.48 24.85 13.78
C LEU A 64 41.35 26.29 13.29
N SER A 65 41.96 27.20 14.05
CA SER A 65 42.02 28.62 13.78
C SER A 65 43.18 28.94 12.82
N VAL A 66 42.88 29.40 11.60
CA VAL A 66 43.63 30.48 10.92
C VAL A 66 42.66 31.28 10.04
N GLY A 67 42.21 32.44 10.53
CA GLY A 67 42.20 33.68 9.74
C GLY A 67 40.96 34.11 8.94
N ARG A 68 39.84 34.41 9.59
CA ARG A 68 39.15 35.73 9.61
C ARG A 68 37.77 35.56 10.27
N GLU A 69 37.58 36.27 11.37
CA GLU A 69 36.34 36.26 12.16
C GLU A 69 35.20 36.92 11.36
N ASP A 70 34.16 36.15 11.07
CA ASP A 70 32.80 36.66 10.85
C ASP A 70 31.97 36.32 12.10
N PRO A 71 31.38 37.29 12.82
CA PRO A 71 30.77 37.07 14.14
C PRO A 71 29.42 36.32 14.12
N THR A 72 28.99 35.75 12.99
CA THR A 72 27.68 35.07 12.89
C THR A 72 27.72 33.54 12.84
N GLY A 73 28.90 32.92 12.78
CA GLY A 73 29.16 31.55 13.25
C GLY A 73 28.16 30.45 12.85
N LYS A 74 27.74 30.39 11.57
CA LYS A 74 26.96 29.29 11.00
C LYS A 74 27.59 28.81 9.70
N ASP A 75 28.44 27.79 9.79
CA ASP A 75 28.80 26.98 8.63
C ASP A 75 27.70 25.92 8.42
N ASP A 76 26.63 26.33 7.74
CA ASP A 76 25.48 25.47 7.42
C ASP A 76 25.75 24.77 6.08
N SER A 77 26.42 23.61 6.13
CA SER A 77 26.55 22.72 4.97
C SER A 77 25.26 21.92 4.82
N PHE A 78 24.60 21.95 3.65
CA PHE A 78 23.41 21.14 3.40
C PHE A 78 23.53 20.31 2.12
N LEU A 79 22.94 19.12 2.17
CA LEU A 79 22.78 18.23 1.03
C LEU A 79 21.30 17.85 0.93
N GLY A 80 20.65 18.29 -0.14
CA GLY A 80 19.25 18.01 -0.42
C GLY A 80 19.11 17.10 -1.64
N PHE A 81 18.25 16.10 -1.53
CA PHE A 81 17.83 15.25 -2.65
C PHE A 81 16.32 15.36 -2.83
N ILE A 82 15.88 15.54 -4.07
CA ILE A 82 14.48 15.39 -4.47
C ILE A 82 14.39 14.09 -5.27
N PHE A 83 13.51 13.21 -4.83
CA PHE A 83 13.25 11.93 -5.49
C PHE A 83 11.91 11.94 -6.20
N GLU A 84 11.88 11.38 -7.41
CA GLU A 84 10.66 11.03 -8.12
C GLU A 84 10.75 9.56 -8.56
N LYS A 85 9.78 8.73 -8.15
CA LYS A 85 9.71 7.29 -8.50
C LYS A 85 11.01 6.52 -8.27
N GLY A 86 11.72 6.81 -7.18
CA GLY A 86 12.96 6.13 -6.79
C GLY A 86 14.21 6.59 -7.55
N LYS A 87 14.14 7.65 -8.37
CA LYS A 87 15.30 8.26 -9.04
C LYS A 87 15.52 9.68 -8.51
N ILE A 88 16.79 10.09 -8.39
CA ILE A 88 17.15 11.46 -8.01
C ILE A 88 16.76 12.37 -9.16
N PHE A 89 15.79 13.23 -8.92
CA PHE A 89 15.27 14.20 -9.87
C PHE A 89 16.02 15.53 -9.79
N HIS A 90 16.48 15.89 -8.58
CA HIS A 90 17.27 17.10 -8.36
C HIS A 90 18.21 16.94 -7.16
N GLN A 91 19.39 17.53 -7.26
CA GLN A 91 20.40 17.55 -6.19
C GLN A 91 20.93 18.97 -6.03
N GLU A 92 20.86 19.49 -4.81
CA GLU A 92 21.40 20.82 -4.46
C GLU A 92 22.51 20.66 -3.41
N ARG A 93 23.60 21.40 -3.58
CA ARG A 93 24.86 21.21 -2.82
C ARG A 93 25.40 22.54 -2.30
N SER A 94 25.73 22.61 -1.01
CA SER A 94 26.66 23.62 -0.48
C SER A 94 27.60 23.03 0.58
N GLY A 95 28.90 23.29 0.45
CA GLY A 95 29.94 22.85 1.40
C GLY A 95 31.27 22.46 0.72
N PRO A 96 32.39 22.32 1.49
CA PRO A 96 33.71 22.03 0.94
C PRO A 96 33.86 20.60 0.41
N ASP A 97 34.72 20.42 -0.62
CA ASP A 97 34.84 19.20 -1.45
C ASP A 97 35.10 17.89 -0.69
N CYS A 98 35.73 17.93 0.48
CA CYS A 98 36.00 16.77 1.32
C CYS A 98 34.74 16.09 1.88
N PHE A 99 33.58 16.76 1.88
CA PHE A 99 32.29 16.18 2.28
C PHE A 99 31.69 15.25 1.20
N VAL A 100 32.09 15.42 -0.06
CA VAL A 100 31.52 14.74 -1.24
C VAL A 100 32.02 13.29 -1.36
N GLU A 101 33.27 13.02 -0.99
CA GLU A 101 33.83 11.66 -1.06
C GLU A 101 33.23 10.70 -0.01
N PHE A 102 32.88 11.21 1.18
CA PHE A 102 32.34 10.38 2.27
C PHE A 102 30.96 9.79 1.92
N PHE A 103 30.08 10.59 1.32
CA PHE A 103 28.73 10.14 0.93
C PHE A 103 28.71 9.29 -0.35
N GLY A 104 29.64 9.54 -1.29
CA GLY A 104 29.83 8.66 -2.45
C GLY A 104 30.24 7.23 -2.06
N LYS A 105 30.90 7.06 -0.91
CA LYS A 105 31.23 5.76 -0.31
C LYS A 105 30.04 5.12 0.38
N LEU A 106 29.26 5.90 1.14
CA LEU A 106 28.07 5.43 1.86
C LEU A 106 26.98 4.89 0.91
N HIS A 107 26.80 5.54 -0.25
CA HIS A 107 25.86 5.09 -1.29
C HIS A 107 26.26 3.74 -1.90
N ARG A 108 27.56 3.47 -2.06
CA ARG A 108 28.05 2.17 -2.57
C ARG A 108 27.83 1.05 -1.56
N GLU A 109 28.12 1.30 -0.28
CA GLU A 109 27.93 0.29 0.78
C GLU A 109 26.46 -0.01 1.06
N PHE A 110 25.56 0.98 0.99
CA PHE A 110 24.13 0.75 1.28
C PHE A 110 23.41 -0.08 0.21
N PHE A 111 23.84 -0.01 -1.06
CA PHE A 111 23.18 -0.68 -2.18
C PHE A 111 23.89 -1.95 -2.68
N GLU A 112 25.20 -2.15 -2.44
CA GLU A 112 25.89 -3.42 -2.82
C GLU A 112 25.67 -4.58 -1.84
N VAL A 113 25.28 -4.31 -0.58
CA VAL A 113 25.04 -5.35 0.44
C VAL A 113 23.87 -6.28 0.09
N GLN A 114 23.00 -5.90 -0.85
CA GLN A 114 21.84 -6.68 -1.26
C GLN A 114 22.14 -7.82 -2.29
N LYS A 115 23.40 -8.05 -2.69
CA LYS A 115 23.74 -8.97 -3.80
C LYS A 115 24.76 -10.10 -3.52
N ARG A 116 24.92 -10.59 -2.29
CA ARG A 116 25.77 -11.79 -2.03
C ARG A 116 25.02 -12.92 -1.32
N PRO A 117 25.12 -14.19 -1.78
CA PRO A 117 24.65 -15.35 -1.03
C PRO A 117 25.75 -15.84 -0.08
N GLU A 118 25.46 -15.96 1.22
CA GLU A 118 26.44 -16.47 2.19
C GLU A 118 26.47 -18.00 2.28
N ARG A 119 27.69 -18.52 2.14
CA ARG A 119 28.13 -19.91 2.36
C ARG A 119 28.30 -20.22 3.85
N LYS A 120 28.11 -21.49 4.20
CA LYS A 120 28.42 -22.09 5.51
C LYS A 120 29.93 -22.04 5.87
N ARG A 121 30.27 -21.71 7.13
CA ARG A 121 31.17 -22.53 7.99
C ARG A 121 31.26 -22.04 9.44
N ASN A 122 31.40 -23.02 10.34
CA ASN A 122 31.59 -22.95 11.80
C ASN A 122 32.95 -22.38 12.21
N GLN A 123 33.03 -21.72 13.37
CA GLN A 123 33.69 -22.20 14.61
C GLN A 123 33.63 -21.10 15.70
N GLY A 124 33.55 -21.53 16.96
CA GLY A 124 33.12 -20.70 18.09
C GLY A 124 34.22 -19.90 18.80
N THR A 125 33.77 -19.04 19.70
CA THR A 125 34.32 -18.82 21.05
C THR A 125 33.27 -18.12 21.90
N ASP A 126 33.14 -18.62 23.12
CA ASP A 126 32.26 -18.16 24.20
C ASP A 126 32.63 -16.74 24.65
N CYS A 127 31.66 -15.84 24.67
CA CYS A 127 31.77 -14.55 25.35
C CYS A 127 30.37 -14.00 25.67
N GLN A 128 30.16 -13.72 26.95
CA GLN A 128 28.89 -13.38 27.58
C GLN A 128 28.19 -12.20 26.88
N LYS A 129 27.06 -12.48 26.21
CA LYS A 129 26.15 -11.45 25.70
C LYS A 129 25.34 -10.85 26.84
N LYS A 130 25.80 -9.69 27.34
CA LYS A 130 24.96 -8.78 28.11
C LYS A 130 23.82 -8.28 27.21
N ASN A 131 22.59 -8.37 27.71
CA ASN A 131 21.36 -7.94 27.06
C ASN A 131 21.46 -6.49 26.59
N LEU A 132 21.60 -6.27 25.27
CA LEU A 132 21.28 -4.99 24.64
C LEU A 132 19.76 -4.93 24.42
N PRO A 133 19.10 -3.79 24.69
CA PRO A 133 17.68 -3.64 24.44
C PRO A 133 17.39 -3.86 22.95
N HIS A 134 16.39 -4.71 22.67
CA HIS A 134 15.89 -4.92 21.32
C HIS A 134 15.65 -3.56 20.65
N LYS A 135 16.35 -3.29 19.56
CA LYS A 135 16.04 -2.16 18.68
C LYS A 135 14.59 -2.35 18.23
N ILE A 136 13.70 -1.52 18.75
CA ILE A 136 12.34 -1.41 18.25
C ILE A 136 12.46 -0.75 16.88
N HIS A 137 12.49 -1.58 15.84
CA HIS A 137 12.34 -1.09 14.49
C HIS A 137 10.94 -0.46 14.39
N PRO A 138 10.81 0.77 13.89
CA PRO A 138 9.50 1.31 13.54
C PRO A 138 8.83 0.33 12.56
N PRO A 139 7.51 0.10 12.66
CA PRO A 139 6.84 -0.83 11.77
C PRO A 139 7.08 -0.38 10.31
N GLU A 140 7.71 -1.24 9.51
CA GLU A 140 7.74 -1.07 8.06
C GLU A 140 6.29 -0.94 7.59
N VAL A 141 5.97 0.19 6.96
CA VAL A 141 4.71 0.33 6.23
C VAL A 141 4.85 -0.52 4.98
N VAL A 142 4.47 -1.79 5.09
CA VAL A 142 4.45 -2.71 3.95
C VAL A 142 3.32 -2.26 3.02
N TYR A 143 3.68 -1.68 1.89
CA TYR A 143 2.72 -1.32 0.85
C TYR A 143 2.32 -2.59 0.09
N MET A 144 1.05 -2.96 0.16
CA MET A 144 0.50 -4.14 -0.52
C MET A 144 0.01 -3.74 -1.91
N ASP A 145 0.53 -4.38 -2.96
CA ASP A 145 0.04 -4.18 -4.32
C ASP A 145 -1.25 -4.99 -4.59
N ILE A 146 -1.82 -4.84 -5.79
CA ILE A 146 -3.07 -5.52 -6.15
C ILE A 146 -2.93 -7.05 -6.20
N PHE A 147 -1.78 -7.57 -6.63
CA PHE A 147 -1.53 -9.00 -6.70
C PHE A 147 -1.47 -9.59 -5.29
N GLU A 148 -0.70 -8.95 -4.40
CA GLU A 148 -0.58 -9.35 -3.01
C GLU A 148 -1.92 -9.22 -2.27
N ALA A 149 -2.72 -8.18 -2.56
CA ALA A 149 -4.06 -8.04 -2.00
C ALA A 149 -4.97 -9.20 -2.39
N ILE A 150 -5.00 -9.58 -3.67
CA ILE A 150 -5.79 -10.73 -4.16
C ILE A 150 -5.28 -12.04 -3.54
N GLU A 151 -3.96 -12.21 -3.45
CA GLU A 151 -3.33 -13.40 -2.88
C GLU A 151 -3.58 -13.52 -1.37
N ARG A 152 -3.62 -12.41 -0.62
CA ARG A 152 -3.85 -12.41 0.83
C ARG A 152 -5.32 -12.39 1.23
N ARG A 153 -6.22 -11.90 0.37
CA ARG A 153 -7.65 -11.82 0.66
C ARG A 153 -8.24 -13.21 0.95
N HIS A 154 -8.86 -13.37 2.11
CA HIS A 154 -9.57 -14.59 2.47
C HIS A 154 -10.83 -14.25 3.26
N SER A 155 -11.79 -15.18 3.29
CA SER A 155 -13.04 -14.98 4.03
C SER A 155 -12.80 -15.12 5.52
N VAL A 156 -12.74 -14.00 6.23
CA VAL A 156 -12.55 -13.94 7.69
C VAL A 156 -13.89 -13.77 8.36
N ARG A 157 -14.20 -14.64 9.33
CA ARG A 157 -15.41 -14.54 10.16
C ARG A 157 -15.12 -14.46 11.66
N ASP A 158 -13.85 -14.67 12.03
CA ASP A 158 -13.36 -14.54 13.40
C ASP A 158 -12.43 -13.32 13.45
N PHE A 159 -12.95 -12.25 14.05
CA PHE A 159 -12.28 -10.98 14.17
C PHE A 159 -11.82 -10.76 15.61
N LEU A 160 -10.74 -10.02 15.78
CA LEU A 160 -10.37 -9.43 17.06
C LEU A 160 -11.38 -8.33 17.39
N GLU A 161 -11.88 -8.32 18.62
CA GLU A 161 -12.69 -7.22 19.19
C GLU A 161 -11.79 -6.02 19.49
N ARG A 162 -11.21 -5.45 18.43
CA ARG A 162 -10.38 -4.26 18.46
C ARG A 162 -11.10 -3.16 17.69
N LYS A 163 -11.23 -1.99 18.31
CA LYS A 163 -11.87 -0.82 17.70
C LYS A 163 -11.15 -0.46 16.39
N LEU A 164 -11.92 -0.31 15.31
CA LEU A 164 -11.44 0.22 14.05
C LEU A 164 -11.24 1.74 14.18
N PRO A 165 -10.19 2.31 13.55
CA PRO A 165 -10.02 3.77 13.54
C PRO A 165 -11.17 4.42 12.77
N GLU A 166 -11.68 5.56 13.25
CA GLU A 166 -12.79 6.26 12.60
C GLU A 166 -12.43 6.70 11.16
N SER A 167 -11.13 6.96 10.91
CA SER A 167 -10.61 7.31 9.59
C SER A 167 -10.93 6.26 8.52
N ILE A 168 -11.10 4.99 8.89
CA ILE A 168 -11.38 3.93 7.91
C ILE A 168 -12.70 4.18 7.19
N LYS A 169 -13.68 4.77 7.87
CA LYS A 169 -14.97 5.12 7.28
C LYS A 169 -14.79 6.17 6.19
N GLU A 170 -14.11 7.26 6.52
CA GLU A 170 -13.81 8.34 5.57
C GLU A 170 -12.98 7.83 4.39
N GLU A 171 -12.03 6.93 4.62
CA GLU A 171 -11.21 6.34 3.57
C GLU A 171 -12.02 5.47 2.60
N ILE A 172 -13.01 4.71 3.10
CA ILE A 172 -13.91 3.92 2.25
C ILE A 172 -14.87 4.84 1.48
N GLU A 173 -15.46 5.83 2.14
CA GLU A 173 -16.42 6.75 1.53
C GLU A 173 -15.77 7.61 0.43
N ASN A 174 -14.49 7.96 0.58
CA ASN A 174 -13.70 8.71 -0.41
C ASN A 174 -12.98 7.82 -1.43
N LEU A 175 -13.18 6.49 -1.38
CA LEU A 175 -12.52 5.59 -2.32
C LEU A 175 -12.98 5.86 -3.75
N SER A 176 -12.02 6.03 -4.66
CA SER A 176 -12.29 6.19 -6.09
C SER A 176 -12.63 4.84 -6.71
N LEU A 177 -13.92 4.49 -6.66
CA LEU A 177 -14.44 3.25 -7.22
C LEU A 177 -14.73 3.41 -8.71
N LYS A 178 -14.30 2.43 -9.50
CA LYS A 178 -14.78 2.25 -10.87
C LYS A 178 -16.17 1.62 -10.82
N SER A 179 -17.13 2.21 -11.54
CA SER A 179 -18.42 1.59 -11.85
C SER A 179 -18.46 1.14 -13.32
N ILE A 180 -19.33 0.18 -13.60
CA ILE A 180 -19.65 -0.25 -14.97
C ILE A 180 -20.75 0.65 -15.52
N THR A 181 -21.87 0.74 -14.78
CA THR A 181 -23.00 1.63 -15.14
C THR A 181 -23.08 2.79 -14.16
N ASP A 182 -23.50 2.53 -12.91
CA ASP A 182 -23.73 3.58 -11.92
C ASP A 182 -22.90 3.34 -10.67
N LYS A 183 -22.36 4.41 -10.09
CA LYS A 183 -21.75 4.36 -8.76
C LYS A 183 -22.84 4.12 -7.71
N LEU A 184 -22.68 3.07 -6.91
CA LEU A 184 -23.59 2.77 -5.81
C LEU A 184 -23.28 3.62 -4.59
N ASP A 185 -24.32 3.90 -3.81
CA ASP A 185 -24.21 4.66 -2.56
C ASP A 185 -23.79 3.74 -1.40
N TRP A 186 -22.49 3.44 -1.34
CA TRP A 186 -21.89 2.60 -0.30
C TRP A 186 -21.93 3.28 1.07
N LYS A 187 -22.42 2.53 2.06
CA LYS A 187 -22.51 2.92 3.47
C LYS A 187 -21.61 2.04 4.32
N VAL A 188 -21.07 2.63 5.38
CA VAL A 188 -20.23 1.94 6.37
C VAL A 188 -20.93 1.96 7.72
N ASN A 189 -21.11 0.79 8.33
CA ASN A 189 -21.57 0.65 9.71
C ASN A 189 -20.39 0.20 10.60
N LEU A 190 -20.02 1.08 11.53
CA LEU A 190 -19.05 0.79 12.59
C LEU A 190 -19.69 0.77 14.00
N SER A 191 -21.02 0.92 14.09
CA SER A 191 -21.73 0.92 15.37
C SER A 191 -22.02 -0.48 15.91
N THR A 192 -21.74 -1.52 15.11
CA THR A 192 -21.87 -2.93 15.47
C THR A 192 -20.54 -3.65 15.28
N PHE A 193 -20.42 -4.84 15.88
CA PHE A 193 -19.28 -5.72 15.70
C PHE A 193 -19.69 -7.05 15.03
N PRO A 194 -18.99 -7.49 13.97
CA PRO A 194 -17.96 -6.76 13.23
C PRO A 194 -18.52 -5.56 12.46
N GLY A 195 -17.66 -4.61 12.09
CA GLY A 195 -18.02 -3.55 11.18
C GLY A 195 -18.38 -4.12 9.80
N TYR A 196 -19.23 -3.43 9.04
CA TYR A 196 -19.62 -3.88 7.71
C TYR A 196 -19.91 -2.74 6.74
N VAL A 197 -19.71 -2.99 5.45
CA VAL A 197 -20.11 -2.09 4.37
C VAL A 197 -21.22 -2.71 3.54
N TYR A 198 -22.06 -1.86 2.94
CA TYR A 198 -23.16 -2.27 2.08
C TYR A 198 -23.61 -1.12 1.20
N ALA A 199 -24.23 -1.42 0.07
CA ALA A 199 -25.08 -0.49 -0.66
C ALA A 199 -26.48 -1.11 -0.85
N THR A 200 -27.49 -0.28 -1.11
CA THR A 200 -28.76 -0.74 -1.68
C THR A 200 -28.60 -0.90 -3.18
N THR A 201 -29.28 -1.88 -3.76
CA THR A 201 -29.27 -2.08 -5.22
C THR A 201 -30.55 -2.75 -5.68
N ARG A 202 -30.91 -2.51 -6.94
CA ARG A 202 -32.03 -3.20 -7.57
C ARG A 202 -31.67 -4.67 -7.83
N LYS A 203 -32.68 -5.51 -8.01
CA LYS A 203 -32.51 -6.95 -8.30
C LYS A 203 -32.26 -7.26 -9.78
N ASP A 204 -32.09 -6.25 -10.61
CA ASP A 204 -31.73 -6.45 -12.02
C ASP A 204 -30.27 -6.89 -12.17
N PHE A 205 -29.98 -7.58 -13.27
CA PHE A 205 -28.72 -8.29 -13.45
C PHE A 205 -27.53 -7.33 -13.42
N GLU A 206 -27.60 -6.25 -14.19
CA GLU A 206 -26.54 -5.26 -14.37
C GLU A 206 -26.23 -4.53 -13.06
N LYS A 207 -27.26 -4.13 -12.29
CA LYS A 207 -27.05 -3.49 -10.98
C LYS A 207 -26.45 -4.44 -9.95
N GLN A 208 -26.72 -5.73 -10.05
CA GLN A 208 -26.07 -6.74 -9.22
C GLN A 208 -24.61 -7.01 -9.66
N VAL A 209 -24.29 -6.91 -10.95
CA VAL A 209 -22.90 -6.94 -11.42
C VAL A 209 -22.13 -5.73 -10.90
N ASP A 210 -22.70 -4.52 -10.99
CA ASP A 210 -22.08 -3.31 -10.40
C ASP A 210 -21.84 -3.47 -8.89
N TYR A 211 -22.77 -4.12 -8.18
CA TYR A 211 -22.63 -4.43 -6.75
C TYR A 211 -21.39 -5.26 -6.45
N GLY A 212 -21.24 -6.38 -7.15
CA GLY A 212 -20.07 -7.25 -6.99
C GLY A 212 -18.78 -6.53 -7.39
N PHE A 213 -18.83 -5.80 -8.50
CA PHE A 213 -17.67 -5.12 -9.07
C PHE A 213 -17.10 -4.03 -8.16
N GLN A 214 -17.97 -3.17 -7.62
CA GLN A 214 -17.60 -2.12 -6.68
C GLN A 214 -17.29 -2.68 -5.28
N GLY A 215 -18.07 -3.66 -4.83
CA GLY A 215 -17.86 -4.28 -3.53
C GLY A 215 -16.50 -4.96 -3.41
N GLU A 216 -16.06 -5.66 -4.45
CA GLU A 216 -14.75 -6.33 -4.41
C GLU A 216 -13.58 -5.33 -4.48
N GLN A 217 -13.75 -4.16 -5.11
CA GLN A 217 -12.76 -3.07 -5.00
C GLN A 217 -12.60 -2.61 -3.55
N ILE A 218 -13.72 -2.49 -2.80
CA ILE A 218 -13.68 -2.15 -1.37
C ILE A 218 -13.03 -3.28 -0.56
N VAL A 219 -13.34 -4.55 -0.86
CA VAL A 219 -12.73 -5.73 -0.21
C VAL A 219 -11.22 -5.73 -0.37
N LEU A 220 -10.71 -5.51 -1.59
CA LEU A 220 -9.28 -5.50 -1.86
C LEU A 220 -8.59 -4.28 -1.21
N PHE A 221 -9.25 -3.12 -1.22
CA PHE A 221 -8.79 -1.95 -0.46
C PHE A 221 -8.65 -2.25 1.04
N LEU A 222 -9.67 -2.86 1.66
CA LEU A 222 -9.63 -3.25 3.08
C LEU A 222 -8.55 -4.29 3.34
N THR A 223 -8.33 -5.21 2.41
CA THR A 223 -7.24 -6.20 2.49
C THR A 223 -5.87 -5.52 2.48
N MET A 224 -5.66 -4.51 1.63
CA MET A 224 -4.43 -3.70 1.62
C MET A 224 -4.22 -2.94 2.94
N LYS A 225 -5.29 -2.61 3.67
CA LYS A 225 -5.24 -2.04 5.04
C LYS A 225 -4.98 -3.09 6.11
N GLY A 226 -4.77 -4.35 5.74
CA GLY A 226 -4.51 -5.47 6.65
C GLY A 226 -5.77 -5.97 7.38
N LEU A 227 -6.96 -5.65 6.87
CA LEU A 227 -8.23 -6.08 7.44
C LEU A 227 -8.72 -7.36 6.75
N GLY A 228 -9.28 -8.26 7.54
CA GLY A 228 -10.01 -9.41 7.05
C GLY A 228 -11.39 -8.99 6.60
N THR A 229 -11.96 -9.70 5.62
CA THR A 229 -13.28 -9.39 5.05
C THR A 229 -14.10 -10.66 4.85
N CYS A 230 -15.43 -10.56 4.88
CA CYS A 230 -16.31 -11.63 4.41
C CYS A 230 -17.62 -11.09 3.83
N TRP A 231 -17.92 -11.53 2.60
CA TRP A 231 -19.24 -11.43 1.99
C TRP A 231 -20.27 -12.27 2.77
N MET A 232 -21.35 -11.63 3.19
CA MET A 232 -22.42 -12.25 4.00
C MET A 232 -23.77 -11.95 3.34
N ALA A 233 -24.52 -13.00 2.99
CA ALA A 233 -25.85 -12.88 2.39
C ALA A 233 -26.95 -12.42 3.39
N ARG A 234 -26.61 -12.34 4.68
CA ARG A 234 -27.52 -11.90 5.73
C ARG A 234 -27.35 -10.39 5.94
N SER A 235 -28.21 -9.60 5.32
CA SER A 235 -28.28 -8.15 5.53
C SER A 235 -29.36 -7.79 6.57
N PRO A 236 -29.09 -6.84 7.48
CA PRO A 236 -30.13 -6.23 8.31
C PRO A 236 -30.98 -5.21 7.56
N HIS A 237 -30.59 -4.85 6.33
CA HIS A 237 -31.23 -3.82 5.50
C HIS A 237 -32.03 -4.46 4.36
N PRO A 238 -33.23 -3.95 4.05
CA PRO A 238 -33.98 -4.37 2.87
C PRO A 238 -33.21 -4.00 1.59
N ASP A 239 -33.39 -4.79 0.53
CA ASP A 239 -32.81 -4.53 -0.80
C ASP A 239 -31.27 -4.41 -0.85
N VAL A 240 -30.61 -5.07 0.09
CA VAL A 240 -29.16 -5.25 0.14
C VAL A 240 -28.85 -6.73 -0.07
N PRO A 241 -28.23 -7.12 -1.20
CA PRO A 241 -28.01 -8.54 -1.53
C PRO A 241 -26.97 -9.20 -0.62
N TYR A 242 -25.94 -8.45 -0.24
CA TYR A 242 -24.88 -8.90 0.65
C TYR A 242 -24.38 -7.74 1.49
N ILE A 243 -23.90 -8.02 2.69
CA ILE A 243 -23.01 -7.09 3.42
C ILE A 243 -21.59 -7.62 3.34
N ILE A 244 -20.60 -6.73 3.40
CA ILE A 244 -19.19 -7.09 3.50
C ILE A 244 -18.74 -6.76 4.91
N THR A 245 -18.67 -7.78 5.75
CA THR A 245 -18.13 -7.64 7.12
C THR A 245 -16.61 -7.49 7.06
N PHE A 246 -16.03 -6.71 7.96
CA PHE A 246 -14.60 -6.50 8.03
C PHE A 246 -14.09 -6.18 9.44
N GLY A 247 -12.81 -6.45 9.67
CA GLY A 247 -12.16 -6.24 10.96
C GLY A 247 -10.76 -6.81 11.00
N TYR A 248 -10.07 -6.67 12.13
CA TYR A 248 -8.76 -7.29 12.31
C TYR A 248 -8.90 -8.81 12.43
N PRO A 249 -8.25 -9.60 11.56
CA PRO A 249 -8.40 -11.05 11.62
C PRO A 249 -7.71 -11.61 12.86
N ARG A 250 -8.35 -12.56 13.56
CA ARG A 250 -7.73 -13.25 14.70
C ARG A 250 -6.60 -14.18 14.26
N SER A 251 -6.78 -14.84 13.12
CA SER A 251 -5.77 -15.67 12.45
C SER A 251 -5.51 -15.13 11.05
N ARG A 252 -4.24 -15.11 10.65
CA ARG A 252 -3.82 -14.82 9.27
C ARG A 252 -3.55 -16.09 8.46
N ASN A 253 -3.55 -17.25 9.10
CA ASN A 253 -3.42 -18.53 8.41
C ASN A 253 -4.77 -18.90 7.81
N PHE A 254 -4.77 -19.21 6.53
CA PHE A 254 -5.97 -19.66 5.81
C PHE A 254 -5.60 -20.70 4.76
N THR A 255 -6.59 -21.52 4.41
CA THR A 255 -6.53 -22.39 3.25
C THR A 255 -7.45 -21.85 2.17
N ARG A 256 -7.02 -21.91 0.92
CA ARG A 256 -7.85 -21.54 -0.23
C ARG A 256 -8.04 -22.75 -1.12
N SER A 257 -9.29 -23.11 -1.38
CA SER A 257 -9.64 -24.16 -2.35
C SER A 257 -10.18 -23.51 -3.61
N ARG A 258 -9.51 -23.77 -4.74
CA ARG A 258 -9.93 -23.37 -6.07
C ARG A 258 -9.86 -24.55 -7.01
N LYS A 259 -10.77 -24.62 -7.96
CA LYS A 259 -10.67 -25.59 -9.05
C LYS A 259 -9.48 -25.20 -9.95
N PRO A 260 -8.92 -26.14 -10.72
CA PRO A 260 -7.87 -25.85 -11.69
C PRO A 260 -8.30 -24.76 -12.69
N ILE A 261 -7.35 -23.97 -13.18
CA ILE A 261 -7.59 -22.89 -14.16
C ILE A 261 -8.34 -23.39 -15.41
N THR A 262 -8.00 -24.60 -15.88
CA THR A 262 -8.62 -25.27 -17.03
C THR A 262 -10.11 -25.58 -16.84
N SER A 263 -10.63 -25.55 -15.62
CA SER A 263 -12.07 -25.73 -15.37
C SER A 263 -12.91 -24.48 -15.66
N PHE A 264 -12.25 -23.33 -15.84
CA PHE A 264 -12.90 -22.03 -16.07
C PHE A 264 -12.65 -21.50 -17.47
N LEU A 265 -11.51 -21.84 -18.08
CA LEU A 265 -11.06 -21.28 -19.33
C LEU A 265 -11.58 -22.09 -20.52
N GLU A 266 -12.14 -21.41 -21.53
CA GLU A 266 -12.54 -22.03 -22.81
C GLU A 266 -11.36 -22.24 -23.77
N ASN A 267 -10.31 -21.44 -23.64
CA ASN A 267 -9.09 -21.55 -24.42
C ASN A 267 -8.15 -22.61 -23.85
N ASP A 268 -7.26 -23.14 -24.68
CA ASP A 268 -6.10 -23.90 -24.21
C ASP A 268 -5.11 -22.95 -23.53
N VAL A 269 -4.61 -23.33 -22.35
CA VAL A 269 -3.79 -22.45 -21.50
C VAL A 269 -2.46 -22.13 -22.18
N GLU A 270 -1.90 -23.11 -22.90
CA GLU A 270 -0.65 -23.02 -23.64
C GLU A 270 -0.68 -21.99 -24.77
N GLU A 271 -1.87 -21.62 -25.24
CA GLU A 271 -2.08 -20.64 -26.32
C GLU A 271 -2.23 -19.21 -25.81
N LEU A 272 -2.32 -19.01 -24.49
CA LEU A 272 -2.52 -17.69 -23.91
C LEU A 272 -1.20 -16.94 -23.66
N PRO A 273 -1.16 -15.61 -23.91
CA PRO A 273 -0.04 -14.78 -23.48
C PRO A 273 0.14 -14.82 -21.94
N PRO A 274 1.37 -14.71 -21.42
CA PRO A 274 1.65 -14.76 -19.98
C PRO A 274 0.85 -13.74 -19.16
N GLU A 275 0.63 -12.55 -19.70
CA GLU A 275 -0.18 -11.49 -19.09
C GLU A 275 -1.62 -11.95 -18.88
N ILE A 276 -2.20 -12.63 -19.87
CA ILE A 276 -3.57 -13.14 -19.81
C ILE A 276 -3.66 -14.27 -18.80
N ILE A 277 -2.70 -15.19 -18.79
CA ILE A 277 -2.61 -16.25 -17.78
C ILE A 277 -2.61 -15.63 -16.39
N ARG A 278 -1.79 -14.60 -16.15
CA ARG A 278 -1.73 -13.92 -14.85
C ARG A 278 -3.04 -13.23 -14.47
N ILE A 279 -3.72 -12.58 -15.42
CA ILE A 279 -5.05 -12.00 -15.17
C ILE A 279 -6.03 -13.11 -14.77
N VAL A 280 -6.05 -14.22 -15.50
CA VAL A 280 -6.94 -15.35 -15.19
C VAL A 280 -6.62 -15.96 -13.83
N GLU A 281 -5.34 -16.19 -13.50
CA GLU A 281 -4.90 -16.69 -12.19
C GLU A 281 -5.37 -15.79 -11.04
N MET A 282 -5.23 -14.47 -11.19
CA MET A 282 -5.69 -13.53 -10.16
C MET A 282 -7.21 -13.46 -10.12
N THR A 283 -7.85 -13.58 -11.27
CA THR A 283 -9.31 -13.68 -11.36
C THR A 283 -9.72 -14.89 -10.54
N ILE A 284 -9.24 -16.14 -10.81
CA ILE A 284 -9.62 -17.42 -10.14
C ILE A 284 -9.63 -17.37 -8.60
N LEU A 285 -8.87 -16.45 -8.00
CA LEU A 285 -8.78 -16.26 -6.55
C LEU A 285 -9.93 -15.45 -5.93
N ALA A 286 -10.75 -14.81 -6.77
CA ALA A 286 -11.93 -14.05 -6.36
C ALA A 286 -12.88 -14.88 -5.47
N PRO A 287 -13.53 -14.27 -4.46
CA PRO A 287 -14.55 -14.96 -3.68
C PRO A 287 -15.79 -15.23 -4.53
N SER A 288 -16.60 -16.19 -4.11
CA SER A 288 -17.92 -16.41 -4.70
C SER A 288 -18.86 -17.00 -3.65
N ALA A 289 -20.16 -16.77 -3.79
CA ALA A 289 -21.17 -17.36 -2.91
C ALA A 289 -20.97 -18.88 -2.78
N MET A 290 -20.84 -19.36 -1.54
CA MET A 290 -20.61 -20.78 -1.20
C MET A 290 -19.41 -21.41 -1.94
N ASN A 291 -18.43 -20.61 -2.36
CA ASN A 291 -17.28 -21.06 -3.16
C ASN A 291 -17.65 -21.82 -4.45
N ARG A 292 -18.83 -21.55 -5.04
CA ARG A 292 -19.31 -22.23 -6.26
C ARG A 292 -18.40 -22.02 -7.46
N GLN A 293 -17.69 -20.89 -7.49
CA GLN A 293 -16.84 -20.44 -8.59
C GLN A 293 -17.59 -20.50 -9.95
N PRO A 294 -18.71 -19.75 -10.10
CA PRO A 294 -19.68 -19.93 -11.19
C PRO A 294 -19.33 -19.23 -12.52
N TRP A 295 -18.07 -19.18 -12.95
CA TRP A 295 -17.61 -18.31 -14.03
C TRP A 295 -16.96 -19.14 -15.14
N ARG A 296 -17.18 -18.69 -16.37
CA ARG A 296 -16.49 -19.15 -17.56
C ARG A 296 -15.69 -17.98 -18.12
N ILE A 297 -14.48 -18.23 -18.57
CA ILE A 297 -13.55 -17.21 -19.04
C ILE A 297 -13.12 -17.56 -20.46
N LYS A 298 -13.09 -16.56 -21.34
CA LYS A 298 -12.63 -16.70 -22.71
C LYS A 298 -11.80 -15.49 -23.11
N PHE A 299 -10.63 -15.75 -23.71
CA PHE A 299 -9.81 -14.74 -24.35
C PHE A 299 -9.98 -14.82 -25.88
N THR A 300 -10.14 -13.67 -26.53
CA THR A 300 -10.40 -13.57 -27.98
C THR A 300 -9.29 -12.84 -28.74
N GLY A 301 -8.10 -12.75 -28.16
CA GLY A 301 -6.95 -12.05 -28.74
C GLY A 301 -6.83 -10.58 -28.34
N GLY A 302 -7.96 -9.88 -28.15
CA GLY A 302 -7.98 -8.50 -27.66
C GLY A 302 -8.90 -8.23 -26.47
N GLU A 303 -9.72 -9.21 -26.10
CA GLU A 303 -10.66 -9.08 -25.00
C GLU A 303 -10.60 -10.30 -24.09
N LEU A 304 -10.78 -10.07 -22.79
CA LEU A 304 -11.01 -11.13 -21.81
C LEU A 304 -12.46 -11.07 -21.34
N CYS A 305 -13.25 -12.07 -21.72
CA CYS A 305 -14.66 -12.20 -21.41
C CYS A 305 -14.90 -13.13 -20.22
N ILE A 306 -15.78 -12.73 -19.31
CA ILE A 306 -16.21 -13.51 -18.16
C ILE A 306 -17.73 -13.63 -18.20
N SER A 307 -18.23 -14.86 -18.12
CA SER A 307 -19.66 -15.18 -18.14
C SER A 307 -20.09 -15.83 -16.83
N SER A 308 -21.23 -15.40 -16.27
CA SER A 308 -21.85 -16.08 -15.13
C SER A 308 -23.31 -15.71 -14.96
N ARG A 309 -24.15 -16.69 -14.61
CA ARG A 309 -25.56 -16.45 -14.20
C ARG A 309 -25.69 -15.88 -12.79
N SER A 310 -24.59 -15.76 -12.04
CA SER A 310 -24.58 -15.19 -10.69
C SER A 310 -24.01 -13.77 -10.77
N PRO A 311 -24.85 -12.72 -10.91
CA PRO A 311 -24.37 -11.38 -11.28
C PRO A 311 -23.42 -10.76 -10.25
N VAL A 312 -23.65 -10.96 -8.95
CA VAL A 312 -22.71 -10.46 -7.92
C VAL A 312 -21.36 -11.17 -8.03
N ASP A 313 -21.35 -12.50 -8.17
CA ASP A 313 -20.11 -13.26 -8.34
C ASP A 313 -19.40 -12.89 -9.66
N LEU A 314 -20.16 -12.57 -10.72
CA LEU A 314 -19.62 -12.06 -11.98
C LEU A 314 -18.90 -10.73 -11.78
N GLY A 315 -19.54 -9.78 -11.10
CA GLY A 315 -18.94 -8.49 -10.78
C GLY A 315 -17.67 -8.62 -9.95
N ILE A 316 -17.70 -9.52 -8.95
CA ILE A 316 -16.54 -9.82 -8.10
C ILE A 316 -15.36 -10.33 -8.95
N ALA A 317 -15.58 -11.33 -9.81
CA ALA A 317 -14.53 -11.86 -10.69
C ALA A 317 -14.04 -10.79 -11.69
N LEU A 318 -14.96 -10.03 -12.28
CA LEU A 318 -14.64 -8.94 -13.21
C LEU A 318 -13.79 -7.85 -12.55
N SER A 319 -13.99 -7.56 -11.26
CA SER A 319 -13.20 -6.61 -10.49
C SER A 319 -11.74 -7.02 -10.40
N HIS A 320 -11.48 -8.30 -10.09
CA HIS A 320 -10.12 -8.85 -10.10
C HIS A 320 -9.47 -8.71 -11.48
N ALA A 321 -10.16 -9.18 -12.53
CA ALA A 321 -9.64 -9.13 -13.88
C ALA A 321 -9.32 -7.68 -14.31
N PHE A 322 -10.23 -6.74 -14.02
CA PHE A 322 -10.09 -5.33 -14.35
C PHE A 322 -8.89 -4.69 -13.65
N LEU A 323 -8.77 -4.85 -12.32
CA LEU A 323 -7.71 -4.22 -11.55
C LEU A 323 -6.33 -4.78 -11.92
N VAL A 324 -6.26 -6.09 -12.19
CA VAL A 324 -5.01 -6.76 -12.59
C VAL A 324 -4.63 -6.39 -14.02
N ALA A 325 -5.57 -6.39 -14.95
CA ALA A 325 -5.33 -5.92 -16.32
C ALA A 325 -4.86 -4.46 -16.32
N ARG A 326 -5.50 -3.60 -15.52
CA ARG A 326 -5.10 -2.21 -15.38
C ARG A 326 -3.67 -2.06 -14.86
N GLU A 327 -3.28 -2.90 -13.91
CA GLU A 327 -1.93 -2.90 -13.35
C GLU A 327 -0.89 -3.44 -14.34
N ILE A 328 -1.20 -4.50 -15.09
CA ILE A 328 -0.27 -5.10 -16.06
C ILE A 328 -0.06 -4.16 -17.25
N PHE A 329 -1.15 -3.67 -17.85
CA PHE A 329 -1.10 -2.87 -19.07
C PHE A 329 -0.94 -1.36 -18.81
N LYS A 330 -0.92 -0.93 -17.55
CA LYS A 330 -0.78 0.48 -17.12
C LYS A 330 -1.80 1.42 -17.79
N ARG A 331 -2.99 0.89 -18.06
CA ARG A 331 -4.08 1.58 -18.76
C ARG A 331 -5.40 1.03 -18.25
N GLU A 332 -6.45 1.84 -18.28
CA GLU A 332 -7.77 1.39 -17.84
C GLU A 332 -8.48 0.58 -18.94
N PRO A 333 -8.78 -0.72 -18.74
CA PRO A 333 -9.53 -1.49 -19.72
C PRO A 333 -10.95 -0.97 -19.87
N GLU A 334 -11.47 -0.95 -21.10
CA GLU A 334 -12.90 -0.71 -21.32
C GLU A 334 -13.70 -1.96 -20.93
N ILE A 335 -14.86 -1.76 -20.31
CA ILE A 335 -15.76 -2.85 -19.89
C ILE A 335 -16.99 -2.84 -20.80
N VAL A 336 -17.18 -3.91 -21.56
CA VAL A 336 -18.28 -4.03 -22.53
C VAL A 336 -19.18 -5.21 -22.13
N LYS A 337 -20.48 -4.97 -22.00
CA LYS A 337 -21.47 -6.05 -21.83
C LYS A 337 -21.67 -6.76 -23.17
N LYS A 338 -21.60 -8.09 -23.20
CA LYS A 338 -21.92 -8.90 -24.38
C LYS A 338 -23.00 -9.93 -24.04
N GLY A 339 -24.16 -9.82 -24.68
CA GLY A 339 -25.29 -10.71 -24.41
C GLY A 339 -25.89 -10.53 -23.02
N GLU A 340 -26.45 -11.61 -22.47
CA GLU A 340 -27.23 -11.56 -21.24
C GLU A 340 -26.36 -11.59 -19.98
N ASP A 341 -25.36 -12.49 -19.94
CA ASP A 341 -24.64 -12.87 -18.72
C ASP A 341 -23.11 -12.72 -18.81
N THR A 342 -22.62 -11.98 -19.79
CA THR A 342 -21.18 -11.87 -20.10
C THR A 342 -20.71 -10.41 -20.16
N TYR A 343 -19.55 -10.16 -19.57
CA TYR A 343 -18.82 -8.90 -19.66
C TYR A 343 -17.40 -9.15 -20.14
N CYS A 344 -16.91 -8.29 -21.03
CA CYS A 344 -15.57 -8.38 -21.60
C CYS A 344 -14.75 -7.14 -21.25
N LEU A 345 -13.48 -7.36 -20.92
CA LEU A 345 -12.48 -6.32 -20.77
C LEU A 345 -11.73 -6.17 -22.10
N VAL A 346 -11.73 -4.98 -22.69
CA VAL A 346 -10.91 -4.67 -23.88
C VAL A 346 -9.48 -4.37 -23.42
N LEU A 347 -8.53 -5.24 -23.80
CA LEU A 347 -7.15 -5.23 -23.29
C LEU A 347 -6.14 -4.55 -24.21
N ASN A 348 -6.56 -4.21 -25.45
CA ASN A 348 -5.76 -3.56 -26.51
C ASN A 348 -5.77 -2.05 -26.47
#